data_AF-A0A8T5IF07-F1
#
_entry.id   AF-A0A8T5IF07-F1
#
_cell.length_a   1.000
_cell.length_b   1.000
_cell.length_c   1.000
_cell.angle_alpha   90.00
_cell.angle_beta   90.00
_cell.angle_gamma   90.00
#
_symmetry.space_group_name_H-M   'P 1'
#
loop_
_entity.id
_entity.type
_entity.pdbx_description
1 polymer ?
#
loop_
_entity_poly.entity_id
_entity_poly.type
_entity_poly.pdbx_seq_one_letter_code
_entity_poly.pdbx_strand_id
1 'polypeptide(L)'
;MSDGQAYYDGLIGQGYTPEQATQYTQQYYAGFEPAVAQVAPVADFQVEQAHVAEVAQEYGVSPTQLVDTARHFDANADQVLQQSELQATAMQMTSTVAPTAPAPMAAAPMAAPMAAAPMATPMAAAPMAAPPGMAAPPGMAAPPGMAAPPGMAAPMMAGAPMGGMGMMPAPAAASGGGDPLGYVAVACIVLTLVFSTWGVLGGTWLVPEDEIDGLEMHTTLRGMYVSTDISEILDMFDATCDEFLELSEKDPDSDLPKGTSCDGNNMIVEMNFSEDCEDSDDDDMCDLAGAGLYGSITLGLAVAAGLGAAVLIIFNIFGIGALPVDTQKFGFIAGVAAGVLAGISVLVWYLMLPDGGEMNSGLNVWLTITGAVTGIAAGILTKLKGNPSA
;
A
#
# COMPACT_ATOMS: atom_id res chain seq x y z
N MET A 1 8.99 15.51 29.12
CA MET A 1 9.89 14.39 28.78
C MET A 1 11.29 14.81 29.20
N SER A 2 11.99 14.06 30.04
CA SER A 2 13.40 14.33 30.33
C SER A 2 14.25 13.92 29.11
N ASP A 3 15.37 14.59 28.86
CA ASP A 3 16.27 14.25 27.74
C ASP A 3 16.77 12.79 27.83
N GLY A 4 16.86 12.26 29.05
CA GLY A 4 17.15 10.84 29.30
C GLY A 4 16.04 9.90 28.82
N GLN A 5 14.76 10.28 28.96
CA GLN A 5 13.65 9.45 28.48
C GLN A 5 13.61 9.39 26.96
N ALA A 6 13.84 10.51 26.27
CA ALA A 6 13.89 10.53 24.81
C ALA A 6 15.06 9.70 24.25
N TYR A 7 16.21 9.70 24.94
CA TYR A 7 17.35 8.85 24.60
C TYR A 7 17.05 7.37 24.85
N TYR A 8 16.40 7.06 25.97
CA TYR A 8 15.94 5.71 26.30
C TYR A 8 14.93 5.18 25.27
N ASP A 9 13.87 5.93 24.97
CA ASP A 9 12.84 5.56 24.00
C ASP A 9 13.45 5.38 22.59
N GLY A 10 14.45 6.19 22.24
CA GLY A 10 15.21 6.05 20.99
C GLY A 10 16.02 4.76 20.92
N LEU A 11 16.59 4.28 22.03
CA LEU A 11 17.28 2.98 22.11
C LEU A 11 16.28 1.83 22.03
N ILE A 12 15.13 1.92 22.71
CA ILE A 12 14.06 0.93 22.57
C ILE A 12 13.58 0.83 21.12
N GLY A 13 13.36 1.96 20.45
CA GLY A 13 12.97 2.00 19.03
C GLY A 13 14.04 1.46 18.06
N GLN A 14 15.27 1.25 18.52
CA GLN A 14 16.36 0.63 17.77
C GLN A 14 16.57 -0.85 18.11
N GLY A 15 15.68 -1.43 18.94
CA GLY A 15 15.71 -2.85 19.31
C GLY A 15 16.64 -3.17 20.47
N TYR A 16 17.12 -2.18 21.23
CA TYR A 16 17.83 -2.46 22.49
C TYR A 16 16.83 -2.92 23.55
N THR A 17 17.20 -3.93 24.35
CA THR A 17 16.34 -4.36 25.46
C THR A 17 16.20 -3.24 26.51
N PRO A 18 15.13 -3.20 27.31
CA PRO A 18 14.97 -2.22 28.38
C PRO A 18 16.15 -2.13 29.34
N GLU A 19 16.78 -3.26 29.66
CA GLU A 19 17.97 -3.32 30.52
C GLU A 19 19.18 -2.70 29.83
N GLN A 20 19.40 -3.03 28.55
CA GLN A 20 20.48 -2.46 27.74
C GLN A 20 20.27 -0.96 27.56
N ALA A 21 19.06 -0.55 27.18
CA ALA A 21 18.68 0.85 27.00
C ALA A 21 18.86 1.63 28.31
N THR A 22 18.49 1.06 29.46
CA THR A 22 18.73 1.67 30.77
C THR A 22 20.22 1.81 31.05
N GLN A 23 21.01 0.77 30.82
CA GLN A 23 22.45 0.80 31.05
C GLN A 23 23.16 1.84 30.17
N TYR A 24 22.80 1.92 28.89
CA TYR A 24 23.31 2.94 27.97
C TYR A 24 22.84 4.34 28.35
N THR A 25 21.59 4.50 28.75
CA THR A 25 21.07 5.81 29.17
C THR A 25 21.75 6.28 30.45
N GLN A 26 22.00 5.39 31.42
CA GLN A 26 22.71 5.73 32.66
C GLN A 26 24.17 6.16 32.46
N GLN A 27 24.82 5.72 31.37
CA GLN A 27 26.17 6.20 31.03
C GLN A 27 26.20 7.69 30.68
N TYR A 28 25.12 8.21 30.08
CA TYR A 28 25.02 9.60 29.65
C TYR A 28 24.18 10.46 30.61
N TYR A 29 23.26 9.85 31.35
CA TYR A 29 22.35 10.48 32.30
C TYR A 29 22.45 9.76 33.64
N ALA A 30 23.40 10.18 34.47
CA ALA A 30 23.65 9.56 35.77
C ALA A 30 22.40 9.64 36.68
N GLY A 31 21.99 8.49 37.23
CA GLY A 31 20.79 8.38 38.06
C GLY A 31 19.47 8.33 37.27
N PHE A 32 19.53 8.09 35.96
CA PHE A 32 18.33 7.85 35.16
C PHE A 32 17.62 6.57 35.60
N GLU A 33 16.40 6.74 36.10
CA GLU A 33 15.39 5.70 36.16
C GLU A 33 14.39 5.93 35.03
N PRO A 34 14.13 4.93 34.17
CA PRO A 34 13.12 5.07 33.13
C PRO A 34 11.77 5.38 33.77
N ALA A 35 11.04 6.33 33.19
CA ALA A 35 9.62 6.50 33.49
C ALA A 35 8.90 5.28 32.90
N VAL A 36 8.86 4.19 33.67
CA VAL A 36 8.41 2.88 33.21
C VAL A 36 6.96 2.98 32.71
N ALA A 37 6.75 2.78 31.41
CA ALA A 37 5.55 2.08 30.99
C ALA A 37 5.73 0.65 31.52
N GLN A 38 5.16 0.34 32.69
CA GLN A 38 5.27 -0.98 33.30
C GLN A 38 4.76 -2.01 32.30
N VAL A 39 5.69 -2.74 31.69
CA VAL A 39 5.35 -3.94 30.92
C VAL A 39 4.77 -4.92 31.93
N ALA A 40 3.55 -5.38 31.67
CA ALA A 40 2.86 -6.29 32.57
C ALA A 40 3.72 -7.57 32.79
N PRO A 41 3.60 -8.24 33.94
CA PRO A 41 4.27 -9.52 34.14
C PRO A 41 3.82 -10.52 33.05
N VAL A 42 4.70 -11.46 32.67
CA VAL A 42 4.44 -12.45 31.61
C VAL A 42 3.12 -13.22 31.83
N ALA A 43 2.71 -13.39 33.08
CA ALA A 43 1.45 -14.05 33.43
C ALA A 43 0.19 -13.32 32.96
N ASP A 44 0.30 -12.01 32.68
CA ASP A 44 -0.80 -11.18 32.19
C ASP A 44 -0.87 -11.15 30.66
N PHE A 45 0.14 -11.70 29.97
CA PHE A 45 0.14 -11.80 28.52
C PHE A 45 -0.55 -13.08 28.05
N GLN A 46 -1.49 -12.94 27.12
CA GLN A 46 -2.06 -14.08 26.39
C GLN A 46 -1.09 -14.48 25.30
N VAL A 47 -0.50 -15.66 25.45
CA VAL A 47 0.52 -16.19 24.54
C VAL A 47 0.08 -17.54 24.02
N GLU A 48 0.00 -17.67 22.71
CA GLU A 48 -0.34 -18.95 22.09
C GLU A 48 0.89 -19.86 22.06
N GLN A 49 0.95 -20.82 22.99
CA GLN A 49 2.15 -21.64 23.19
C GLN A 49 2.56 -22.47 21.98
N ALA A 50 1.61 -22.79 21.08
CA ALA A 50 1.91 -23.47 19.82
C ALA A 50 2.80 -22.60 18.91
N HIS A 51 2.45 -21.32 18.76
CA HIS A 51 3.21 -20.36 17.95
C HIS A 51 4.56 -20.02 18.57
N VAL A 52 4.65 -19.94 19.91
CA VAL A 52 5.94 -19.73 20.58
C VAL A 52 6.90 -20.89 20.30
N ALA A 53 6.42 -22.14 20.37
CA ALA A 53 7.25 -23.31 20.13
C ALA A 53 7.71 -23.37 18.67
N GLU A 54 6.82 -23.04 17.72
CA GLU A 54 7.12 -22.98 16.29
C GLU A 54 8.19 -21.93 15.98
N VAL A 55 7.97 -20.68 16.40
CA VAL A 55 8.90 -19.57 16.16
C VAL A 55 10.22 -19.78 16.89
N ALA A 56 10.20 -20.29 18.13
CA ALA A 56 11.41 -20.60 18.87
C ALA A 56 12.25 -21.68 18.17
N GLN A 57 11.61 -22.70 17.60
CA GLN A 57 12.27 -23.77 16.86
C GLN A 57 12.82 -23.28 15.52
N GLU A 58 12.08 -22.44 14.81
CA GLU A 58 12.48 -21.86 13.53
C GLU A 58 13.73 -20.97 13.67
N TYR A 59 13.79 -20.14 14.70
CA TYR A 59 14.87 -19.16 14.90
C TYR A 59 15.96 -19.62 15.89
N GLY A 60 15.84 -20.83 16.44
CA GLY A 60 16.82 -21.40 17.37
C GLY A 60 16.95 -20.66 18.70
N VAL A 61 15.90 -19.96 19.15
CA VAL A 61 15.86 -19.20 20.40
C VAL A 61 15.10 -19.97 21.48
N SER A 62 15.35 -19.69 22.76
CA SER A 62 14.60 -20.38 23.81
C SER A 62 13.17 -19.83 23.93
N PRO A 63 12.13 -20.69 24.02
CA PRO A 63 10.73 -20.26 24.12
C PRO A 63 10.47 -19.27 25.26
N THR A 64 11.12 -19.49 26.41
CA THR A 64 10.99 -18.63 27.59
C THR A 64 11.63 -17.27 27.38
N GLN A 65 12.81 -17.19 26.76
CA GLN A 65 13.44 -15.89 26.45
C GLN A 65 12.70 -15.15 25.34
N LEU A 66 12.13 -15.88 24.38
CA LEU A 66 11.34 -15.30 23.31
C LEU A 66 10.12 -14.55 23.86
N VAL A 67 9.35 -15.20 24.74
CA VAL A 67 8.17 -14.57 25.37
C VAL A 67 8.57 -13.42 26.31
N ASP A 68 9.64 -13.59 27.09
CA ASP A 68 10.11 -12.57 28.02
C ASP A 68 10.65 -11.33 27.31
N THR A 69 11.15 -11.49 26.08
CA THR A 69 11.60 -10.38 25.24
C THR A 69 10.42 -9.79 24.46
N ALA A 70 9.51 -10.62 23.95
CA ALA A 70 8.40 -10.20 23.08
C ALA A 70 7.37 -9.31 23.78
N ARG A 71 7.17 -9.45 25.09
CA ARG A 71 6.34 -8.52 25.89
C ARG A 71 6.78 -7.05 25.80
N HIS A 72 8.04 -6.80 25.44
CA HIS A 72 8.57 -5.45 25.26
C HIS A 72 8.29 -4.88 23.86
N PHE A 73 7.77 -5.71 22.96
CA PHE A 73 7.47 -5.38 21.55
C PHE A 73 5.99 -5.56 21.22
N ASP A 74 5.12 -5.66 22.24
CA ASP A 74 3.67 -5.57 22.11
C ASP A 74 3.32 -4.21 21.50
N ALA A 75 3.07 -4.20 20.19
CA ALA A 75 2.99 -2.99 19.38
C ALA A 75 1.67 -2.25 19.59
N ASN A 76 0.62 -2.96 20.00
CA ASN A 76 -0.71 -2.43 20.25
C ASN A 76 -1.06 -2.35 21.74
N ALA A 77 -0.15 -2.77 22.63
CA ALA A 77 -0.28 -2.75 24.09
C ALA A 77 -1.53 -3.47 24.59
N ASP A 78 -1.95 -4.53 23.87
CA ASP A 78 -3.18 -5.28 24.17
C ASP A 78 -2.93 -6.50 25.07
N GLN A 79 -1.68 -6.74 25.47
CA GLN A 79 -1.26 -7.88 26.28
C GLN A 79 -1.47 -9.23 25.57
N VAL A 80 -1.58 -9.26 24.24
CA VAL A 80 -1.69 -10.47 23.43
C VAL A 80 -0.47 -10.54 22.52
N LEU A 81 0.42 -11.52 22.75
CA LEU A 81 1.59 -11.70 21.90
C LEU A 81 1.20 -12.43 20.62
N GLN A 82 1.10 -11.67 19.53
CA GLN A 82 0.75 -12.20 18.21
C GLN A 82 1.95 -12.89 17.55
N GLN A 83 1.67 -13.80 16.60
CA GLN A 83 2.70 -14.53 15.87
C GLN A 83 3.71 -13.57 15.20
N SER A 84 3.24 -12.45 14.64
CA SER A 84 4.11 -11.43 14.02
C SER A 84 5.07 -10.77 15.01
N GLU A 85 4.67 -10.57 16.25
CA GLU A 85 5.48 -9.94 17.30
C GLU A 85 6.52 -10.92 17.86
N LEU A 86 6.13 -12.19 17.99
CA LEU A 86 7.04 -13.28 18.32
C LEU A 86 8.10 -13.46 17.21
N GLN A 87 7.69 -13.46 15.94
CA GLN A 87 8.63 -13.55 14.81
C GLN A 87 9.58 -12.36 14.74
N ALA A 88 9.07 -11.13 14.89
CA ALA A 88 9.90 -9.93 14.91
C ALA A 88 10.93 -9.97 16.07
N THR A 89 10.49 -10.40 17.25
CA THR A 89 11.36 -10.57 18.42
C THR A 89 12.42 -11.64 18.18
N ALA A 90 12.04 -12.79 17.63
CA ALA A 90 12.97 -13.89 17.32
C ALA A 90 14.01 -13.47 16.27
N MET A 91 13.60 -12.74 15.25
CA MET A 91 14.49 -12.14 14.24
C MET A 91 15.50 -11.18 14.87
N GLN A 92 15.08 -10.37 15.84
CA GLN A 92 15.98 -9.47 16.56
C GLN A 92 16.95 -10.21 17.48
N MET A 93 16.48 -11.26 18.17
CA MET A 93 17.33 -12.07 19.06
C MET A 93 18.40 -12.87 18.30
N THR A 94 18.14 -13.27 17.04
CA THR A 94 19.10 -14.00 16.20
C THR A 94 19.99 -13.07 15.36
N SER A 95 19.65 -11.77 15.27
CA SER A 95 20.45 -10.80 14.55
C SER A 95 21.78 -10.54 15.28
N THR A 96 22.88 -11.02 14.71
CA THR A 96 24.26 -10.78 15.19
C THR A 96 24.80 -9.41 14.78
N VAL A 97 23.99 -8.58 14.10
CA VAL A 97 24.34 -7.20 13.76
C VAL A 97 24.04 -6.35 14.99
N ALA A 98 25.05 -6.13 15.83
CA ALA A 98 24.94 -5.18 16.93
C ALA A 98 24.49 -3.82 16.37
N PRO A 99 23.33 -3.28 16.81
CA PRO A 99 22.93 -1.94 16.41
C PRO A 99 24.05 -0.98 16.77
N THR A 100 24.47 -0.17 15.80
CA THR A 100 25.52 0.81 16.00
C THR A 100 24.92 1.93 16.84
N ALA A 101 25.40 2.10 18.08
CA ALA A 101 24.87 3.09 19.00
C ALA A 101 24.78 4.46 18.31
N PRO A 102 23.64 5.17 18.41
CA PRO A 102 23.53 6.54 17.90
C PRO A 102 24.63 7.40 18.49
N ALA A 103 25.30 8.17 17.64
CA ALA A 103 26.16 9.23 18.14
C ALA A 103 25.31 10.17 19.01
N PRO A 104 25.77 10.56 20.22
CA PRO A 104 25.02 11.46 21.07
C PRO A 104 24.74 12.75 20.30
N MET A 105 23.46 13.13 20.20
CA MET A 105 23.09 14.43 19.69
C MET A 105 23.79 15.46 20.59
N ALA A 106 24.65 16.29 19.98
CA ALA A 106 25.37 17.32 20.69
C ALA A 106 24.37 18.20 21.43
N ALA A 107 24.46 18.20 22.77
CA ALA A 107 23.68 19.08 23.61
C ALA A 107 23.84 20.51 23.09
N ALA A 108 22.71 21.14 22.74
CA ALA A 108 22.69 22.56 22.44
C ALA A 108 23.33 23.30 23.62
N PRO A 109 24.31 24.20 23.41
CA PRO A 109 24.94 24.90 24.51
C PRO A 109 23.87 25.73 25.23
N MET A 110 23.60 25.36 26.49
CA MET A 110 22.76 26.13 27.39
C MET A 110 23.32 27.56 27.43
N ALA A 111 22.48 28.51 27.00
CA ALA A 111 22.78 29.93 27.05
C ALA A 111 23.02 30.35 28.50
N ALA A 112 24.28 30.59 28.84
CA ALA A 112 24.65 31.29 30.06
C ALA A 112 24.21 32.77 29.96
N PRO A 113 23.83 33.40 31.08
CA PRO A 113 23.28 34.76 31.08
C PRO A 113 24.34 35.78 30.63
N MET A 114 24.02 36.55 29.59
CA MET A 114 24.90 37.60 29.08
C MET A 114 25.14 38.68 30.13
N ALA A 115 26.39 38.76 30.60
CA ALA A 115 26.93 39.94 31.26
C ALA A 115 27.33 40.97 30.19
N ALA A 116 26.92 42.22 30.41
CA ALA A 116 27.20 43.36 29.55
C ALA A 116 28.69 43.79 29.60
N ALA A 117 29.27 44.11 28.45
CA ALA A 117 30.32 45.13 28.21
C ALA A 117 30.67 45.19 26.70
N PRO A 118 31.48 46.14 26.21
CA PRO A 118 31.11 47.51 25.89
C PRO A 118 31.36 47.87 24.41
N MET A 119 30.84 49.03 23.99
CA MET A 119 31.06 49.62 22.67
C MET A 119 32.54 49.92 22.38
N ALA A 120 33.00 49.62 21.16
CA ALA A 120 34.12 50.31 20.53
C ALA A 120 34.02 50.33 18.99
N THR A 121 34.50 51.46 18.47
CA THR A 121 34.48 52.12 17.16
C THR A 121 35.13 51.41 15.95
N PRO A 122 34.90 51.91 14.72
CA PRO A 122 35.17 51.20 13.46
C PRO A 122 36.58 51.46 12.89
N MET A 123 37.09 50.54 12.08
CA MET A 123 38.24 50.76 11.18
C MET A 123 37.97 50.23 9.77
N ALA A 124 38.58 50.91 8.81
CA ALA A 124 38.21 50.98 7.41
C ALA A 124 38.95 49.99 6.48
N ALA A 125 38.26 49.70 5.37
CA ALA A 125 38.72 49.51 3.98
C ALA A 125 39.81 48.49 3.61
N ALA A 126 39.47 47.58 2.69
CA ALA A 126 40.14 47.45 1.38
C ALA A 126 39.28 46.60 0.41
N PRO A 127 39.35 46.83 -0.92
CA PRO A 127 38.51 46.19 -1.94
C PRO A 127 39.13 44.89 -2.47
N MET A 128 38.31 43.93 -2.91
CA MET A 128 38.80 42.82 -3.73
C MET A 128 38.00 42.65 -5.01
N ALA A 129 38.78 42.37 -6.06
CA ALA A 129 38.45 42.39 -7.46
C ALA A 129 37.63 41.18 -7.91
N ALA A 130 36.83 41.39 -8.95
CA ALA A 130 36.13 40.36 -9.69
C ALA A 130 37.09 39.55 -10.59
N PRO A 131 36.93 38.23 -10.71
CA PRO A 131 37.59 37.45 -11.75
C PRO A 131 36.79 37.47 -13.08
N PRO A 132 37.45 37.42 -14.25
CA PRO A 132 36.83 37.59 -15.55
C PRO A 132 36.59 36.26 -16.30
N GLY A 133 35.54 36.25 -17.13
CA GLY A 133 35.55 35.61 -18.45
C GLY A 133 34.95 34.21 -18.57
N MET A 134 33.77 34.12 -19.18
CA MET A 134 33.49 33.08 -20.18
C MET A 134 32.55 33.66 -21.25
N ALA A 135 33.01 33.58 -22.50
CA ALA A 135 32.38 34.13 -23.68
C ALA A 135 31.24 33.23 -24.17
N ALA A 136 30.13 33.86 -24.59
CA ALA A 136 29.05 33.21 -25.32
C ALA A 136 29.33 33.29 -26.85
N PRO A 137 28.96 32.25 -27.63
CA PRO A 137 29.22 32.23 -29.07
C PRO A 137 28.24 33.11 -29.88
N PRO A 138 28.65 33.66 -31.04
CA PRO A 138 27.85 34.61 -31.81
C PRO A 138 27.07 33.96 -32.95
N GLY A 139 25.82 34.42 -33.13
CA GLY A 139 25.17 34.45 -34.46
C GLY A 139 23.80 33.76 -34.53
N MET A 140 22.73 34.55 -34.50
CA MET A 140 21.61 34.40 -35.42
C MET A 140 20.81 35.69 -35.48
N ALA A 141 20.55 36.13 -36.71
CA ALA A 141 19.95 37.40 -37.06
C ALA A 141 18.48 37.49 -36.64
N ALA A 142 18.09 38.66 -36.14
CA ALA A 142 16.70 39.04 -35.91
C ALA A 142 16.04 39.52 -37.21
N PRO A 143 14.76 39.17 -37.48
CA PRO A 143 13.97 39.82 -38.52
C PRO A 143 13.40 41.17 -38.01
N PRO A 144 13.33 42.20 -38.86
CA PRO A 144 12.89 43.53 -38.46
C PRO A 144 11.38 43.75 -38.65
N GLY A 145 10.76 44.43 -37.69
CA GLY A 145 9.57 45.24 -37.92
C GLY A 145 8.32 44.80 -37.15
N MET A 146 7.97 45.56 -36.11
CA MET A 146 6.60 46.07 -35.94
C MET A 146 6.62 47.25 -34.97
N ALA A 147 6.02 48.34 -35.44
CA ALA A 147 5.96 49.63 -34.77
C ALA A 147 5.09 49.58 -33.52
N ALA A 148 5.57 50.21 -32.44
CA ALA A 148 4.77 50.53 -31.26
C ALA A 148 4.03 51.86 -31.47
N PRO A 149 2.76 52.01 -31.02
CA PRO A 149 2.08 53.29 -30.97
C PRO A 149 2.51 54.11 -29.72
N PRO A 150 2.59 55.45 -29.82
CA PRO A 150 3.06 56.30 -28.73
C PRO A 150 1.93 56.85 -27.86
N GLY A 151 2.19 56.97 -26.56
CA GLY A 151 1.56 57.97 -25.70
C GLY A 151 0.83 57.43 -24.48
N MET A 152 1.43 57.59 -23.30
CA MET A 152 0.91 58.52 -22.28
C MET A 152 1.89 58.63 -21.13
N ALA A 153 2.14 59.88 -20.74
CA ALA A 153 3.12 60.30 -19.77
C ALA A 153 2.57 60.23 -18.33
N ALA A 154 3.45 59.80 -17.41
CA ALA A 154 3.67 60.33 -16.05
C ALA A 154 2.52 60.20 -15.00
N PRO A 155 2.80 60.30 -13.68
CA PRO A 155 4.05 60.72 -13.06
C PRO A 155 4.65 59.79 -11.99
N MET A 156 5.96 59.90 -11.87
CA MET A 156 6.78 59.47 -10.75
C MET A 156 6.37 60.18 -9.46
N MET A 157 6.27 59.43 -8.36
CA MET A 157 6.46 59.95 -7.01
C MET A 157 7.64 59.20 -6.38
N ALA A 158 8.69 59.96 -6.12
CA ALA A 158 9.86 59.54 -5.39
C ALA A 158 9.52 59.34 -3.91
N GLY A 159 9.94 58.21 -3.34
CA GLY A 159 9.94 57.93 -1.92
C GLY A 159 11.15 57.08 -1.57
N ALA A 160 12.03 57.64 -0.73
CA ALA A 160 13.35 57.12 -0.34
C ALA A 160 13.29 55.81 0.47
N PRO A 161 14.43 55.08 0.63
CA PRO A 161 14.47 53.72 1.15
C PRO A 161 14.49 53.72 2.69
N MET A 162 13.55 53.01 3.30
CA MET A 162 13.61 52.68 4.73
C MET A 162 14.00 51.21 4.86
N GLY A 163 15.21 50.99 5.37
CA GLY A 163 15.73 49.68 5.68
C GLY A 163 15.09 49.04 6.91
N GLY A 164 15.28 47.74 7.01
CA GLY A 164 15.26 47.01 8.28
C GLY A 164 13.91 46.48 8.72
N MET A 165 13.53 45.31 8.21
CA MET A 165 12.98 44.23 9.03
C MET A 165 13.10 42.92 8.26
N GLY A 166 13.96 42.03 8.74
CA GLY A 166 14.06 40.67 8.24
C GLY A 166 12.73 39.96 8.49
N MET A 167 11.95 39.79 7.44
CA MET A 167 10.87 38.81 7.40
C MET A 167 11.52 37.44 7.59
N MET A 168 11.30 36.82 8.76
CA MET A 168 11.42 35.38 8.88
C MET A 168 10.60 34.75 7.75
N PRO A 169 11.08 33.71 7.05
CA PRO A 169 10.20 32.95 6.17
C PRO A 169 9.07 32.43 7.06
N ALA A 170 7.85 32.90 6.78
CA ALA A 170 6.67 32.27 7.34
C ALA A 170 6.78 30.77 7.04
N PRO A 171 6.43 29.87 7.99
CA PRO A 171 6.24 28.47 7.64
C PRO A 171 5.31 28.49 6.45
N ALA A 172 5.72 27.86 5.35
CA ALA A 172 4.90 27.72 4.16
C ALA A 172 3.53 27.27 4.62
N ALA A 173 2.58 28.20 4.66
CA ALA A 173 1.20 27.89 4.89
C ALA A 173 0.89 26.91 3.77
N ALA A 174 0.68 25.64 4.13
CA ALA A 174 0.23 24.61 3.23
C ALA A 174 -0.91 25.25 2.42
N SER A 175 -0.64 25.54 1.15
CA SER A 175 -1.61 26.13 0.26
C SER A 175 -2.73 25.11 0.12
N GLY A 176 -3.80 25.31 0.89
CA GLY A 176 -5.02 24.52 0.92
C GLY A 176 -5.84 24.63 -0.37
N GLY A 177 -5.19 24.65 -1.52
CA GLY A 177 -5.78 24.25 -2.79
C GLY A 177 -5.24 22.86 -3.08
N GLY A 178 -6.01 21.82 -2.77
CA GLY A 178 -5.54 20.45 -2.98
C GLY A 178 -5.20 20.24 -4.46
N ASP A 179 -3.94 19.90 -4.73
CA ASP A 179 -3.46 19.74 -6.10
C ASP A 179 -4.30 18.68 -6.84
N PRO A 180 -4.90 19.02 -7.99
CA PRO A 180 -5.79 18.12 -8.73
C PRO A 180 -5.08 16.81 -9.11
N LEU A 181 -3.77 16.84 -9.34
CA LEU A 181 -2.96 15.66 -9.63
C LEU A 181 -2.93 14.63 -8.49
N GLY A 182 -2.94 15.09 -7.22
CA GLY A 182 -2.99 14.20 -6.07
C GLY A 182 -4.35 13.49 -5.95
N TYR A 183 -5.44 14.22 -6.18
CA TYR A 183 -6.78 13.64 -6.18
C TYR A 183 -6.99 12.66 -7.33
N VAL A 184 -6.45 12.96 -8.51
CA VAL A 184 -6.49 12.03 -9.66
C VAL A 184 -5.70 10.76 -9.35
N ALA A 185 -4.52 10.85 -8.73
CA ALA A 185 -3.75 9.66 -8.33
C ALA A 185 -4.52 8.78 -7.33
N VAL A 186 -5.21 9.38 -6.36
CA VAL A 186 -6.10 8.64 -5.42
C VAL A 186 -7.26 7.99 -6.15
N ALA A 187 -7.93 8.72 -7.04
CA ALA A 187 -9.04 8.15 -7.82
C ALA A 187 -8.57 6.95 -8.64
N CYS A 188 -7.39 7.03 -9.27
CA CYS A 188 -6.82 5.96 -10.05
C CYS A 188 -6.49 4.71 -9.21
N ILE A 189 -5.88 4.87 -8.01
CA ILE A 189 -5.58 3.71 -7.16
C ILE A 189 -6.86 3.09 -6.56
N VAL A 190 -7.87 3.90 -6.26
CA VAL A 190 -9.18 3.41 -5.81
C VAL A 190 -9.87 2.62 -6.92
N LEU A 191 -9.83 3.08 -8.17
CA LEU A 191 -10.36 2.32 -9.31
C LEU A 191 -9.63 0.99 -9.49
N THR A 192 -8.31 0.98 -9.37
CA THR A 192 -7.53 -0.27 -9.39
C THR A 192 -7.97 -1.23 -8.29
N LEU A 193 -8.17 -0.73 -7.07
CA LEU A 193 -8.67 -1.55 -5.97
C LEU A 193 -10.06 -2.10 -6.24
N VAL A 194 -11.00 -1.25 -6.68
CA VAL A 194 -12.38 -1.68 -6.98
C VAL A 194 -12.38 -2.75 -8.07
N PHE A 195 -11.67 -2.53 -9.17
CA PHE A 195 -11.65 -3.49 -10.28
C PHE A 195 -10.91 -4.78 -9.94
N SER A 196 -9.78 -4.72 -9.22
CA SER A 196 -9.08 -5.93 -8.77
C SER A 196 -9.90 -6.71 -7.75
N THR A 197 -10.54 -6.03 -6.79
CA THR A 197 -11.43 -6.69 -5.83
C THR A 197 -12.65 -7.28 -6.51
N TRP A 198 -13.24 -6.60 -7.49
CA TRP A 198 -14.33 -7.17 -8.30
C TRP A 198 -13.87 -8.42 -9.05
N GLY A 199 -12.68 -8.38 -9.67
CA GLY A 199 -12.10 -9.54 -10.34
C GLY A 199 -11.93 -10.75 -9.42
N VAL A 200 -11.59 -10.54 -8.14
CA VAL A 200 -11.46 -11.62 -7.12
C VAL A 200 -12.83 -12.12 -6.63
N LEU A 201 -13.76 -11.22 -6.33
CA LEU A 201 -15.00 -11.55 -5.61
C LEU A 201 -16.11 -12.11 -6.49
N GLY A 202 -16.07 -11.91 -7.81
CA GLY A 202 -17.02 -12.53 -8.72
C GLY A 202 -17.30 -11.73 -9.99
N GLY A 203 -17.77 -12.43 -11.02
CA GLY A 203 -18.14 -11.87 -12.32
C GLY A 203 -17.50 -12.62 -13.48
N THR A 204 -17.84 -12.22 -14.71
CA THR A 204 -17.56 -13.01 -15.91
C THR A 204 -16.11 -12.85 -16.37
N TRP A 205 -15.36 -13.95 -16.37
CA TRP A 205 -13.99 -14.03 -16.87
C TRP A 205 -13.94 -14.65 -18.26
N LEU A 206 -14.76 -15.66 -18.53
CA LEU A 206 -15.07 -16.11 -19.89
C LEU A 206 -16.58 -16.14 -20.10
N VAL A 207 -16.97 -15.93 -21.34
CA VAL A 207 -18.33 -16.03 -21.85
C VAL A 207 -18.28 -16.77 -23.18
N PRO A 208 -19.27 -17.61 -23.50
CA PRO A 208 -19.35 -18.27 -24.80
C PRO A 208 -19.42 -17.23 -25.93
N GLU A 209 -18.79 -17.53 -27.07
CA GLU A 209 -18.85 -16.65 -28.26
C GLU A 209 -20.25 -16.64 -28.89
N ASP A 210 -20.91 -17.80 -28.90
CA ASP A 210 -22.28 -17.94 -29.37
C ASP A 210 -23.26 -17.97 -28.20
N GLU A 211 -24.22 -17.04 -28.23
CA GLU A 211 -25.37 -17.04 -27.33
C GLU A 211 -26.31 -18.18 -27.76
N ILE A 212 -26.55 -19.13 -26.86
CA ILE A 212 -27.52 -20.21 -27.08
C ILE A 212 -28.85 -19.76 -26.49
N ASP A 213 -29.91 -19.71 -27.30
CA ASP A 213 -31.25 -19.30 -26.86
C ASP A 213 -31.68 -20.11 -25.62
N GLY A 214 -31.94 -19.42 -24.51
CA GLY A 214 -32.40 -20.02 -23.25
C GLY A 214 -31.31 -20.58 -22.34
N LEU A 215 -30.02 -20.42 -22.68
CA LEU A 215 -28.89 -20.87 -21.88
C LEU A 215 -27.91 -19.71 -21.60
N GLU A 216 -27.86 -19.26 -20.36
CA GLU A 216 -26.89 -18.27 -19.88
C GLU A 216 -25.72 -19.00 -19.20
N MET A 217 -24.55 -18.97 -19.82
CA MET A 217 -23.34 -19.57 -19.29
C MET A 217 -22.27 -18.50 -19.09
N HIS A 218 -21.68 -18.46 -17.91
CA HIS A 218 -20.48 -17.67 -17.68
C HIS A 218 -19.53 -18.35 -16.70
N THR A 219 -18.24 -18.11 -16.89
CA THR A 219 -17.21 -18.61 -15.96
C THR A 219 -16.67 -17.48 -15.11
N THR A 220 -16.30 -17.83 -13.89
CA THR A 220 -15.60 -16.98 -12.93
C THR A 220 -14.20 -17.57 -12.68
N LEU A 221 -13.38 -16.92 -11.84
CA LEU A 221 -12.10 -17.52 -11.42
C LEU A 221 -12.24 -18.76 -10.53
N ARG A 222 -13.42 -19.01 -9.96
CA ARG A 222 -13.62 -20.06 -8.95
C ARG A 222 -14.59 -21.15 -9.37
N GLY A 223 -15.34 -20.90 -10.42
CA GLY A 223 -16.40 -21.79 -10.83
C GLY A 223 -17.10 -21.32 -12.09
N MET A 224 -18.10 -22.08 -12.49
CA MET A 224 -18.93 -21.84 -13.64
C MET A 224 -20.39 -21.73 -13.18
N TYR A 225 -21.11 -20.82 -13.81
CA TYR A 225 -22.52 -20.61 -13.59
C TYR A 225 -23.25 -20.87 -14.90
N VAL A 226 -24.21 -21.79 -14.87
CA VAL A 226 -25.08 -22.10 -15.99
C VAL A 226 -26.52 -21.91 -15.55
N SER A 227 -27.27 -21.06 -16.23
CA SER A 227 -28.71 -20.90 -16.04
C SER A 227 -29.42 -21.32 -17.30
N THR A 228 -30.39 -22.23 -17.16
CA THR A 228 -31.18 -22.73 -18.28
C THR A 228 -32.66 -22.58 -17.97
N ASP A 229 -33.43 -22.02 -18.90
CA ASP A 229 -34.88 -21.99 -18.80
C ASP A 229 -35.43 -23.40 -19.07
N ILE A 230 -36.09 -23.99 -18.06
CA ILE A 230 -36.69 -25.33 -18.14
C ILE A 230 -38.22 -25.29 -18.14
N SER A 231 -38.83 -24.15 -18.45
CA SER A 231 -40.29 -23.96 -18.48
C SER A 231 -41.03 -25.03 -19.29
N GLU A 232 -40.51 -25.43 -20.45
CA GLU A 232 -41.11 -26.49 -21.28
C GLU A 232 -41.14 -27.86 -20.58
N ILE A 233 -40.10 -28.17 -19.78
CA ILE A 233 -40.02 -29.41 -19.01
C ILE A 233 -40.97 -29.33 -17.82
N LEU A 234 -40.97 -28.21 -17.11
CA LEU A 234 -41.85 -27.99 -15.96
C LEU A 234 -43.34 -28.09 -16.33
N ASP A 235 -43.73 -27.51 -17.46
CA ASP A 235 -45.09 -27.60 -17.99
C ASP A 235 -45.49 -29.05 -18.37
N MET A 236 -44.52 -29.89 -18.78
CA MET A 236 -44.78 -31.30 -19.09
C MET A 236 -45.09 -32.12 -17.83
N PHE A 237 -44.45 -31.79 -16.71
CA PHE A 237 -44.60 -32.51 -15.45
C PHE A 237 -45.63 -31.87 -14.50
N ASP A 238 -46.22 -30.73 -14.87
CA ASP A 238 -47.11 -29.93 -14.00
C ASP A 238 -46.46 -29.67 -12.62
N ALA A 239 -45.15 -29.38 -12.64
CA ALA A 239 -44.32 -29.25 -11.46
C ALA A 239 -43.56 -27.91 -11.46
N THR A 240 -43.19 -27.41 -10.28
CA THR A 240 -42.28 -26.25 -10.17
C THR A 240 -40.82 -26.69 -10.27
N CYS A 241 -39.90 -25.75 -10.53
CA CYS A 241 -38.47 -26.06 -10.55
C CYS A 241 -38.01 -26.71 -9.24
N ASP A 242 -38.40 -26.16 -8.09
CA ASP A 242 -38.06 -26.73 -6.79
C ASP A 242 -38.60 -28.16 -6.61
N GLU A 243 -39.83 -28.42 -7.05
CA GLU A 243 -40.44 -29.75 -6.96
C GLU A 243 -39.75 -30.76 -7.89
N PHE A 244 -39.37 -30.32 -9.09
CA PHE A 244 -38.57 -31.11 -10.02
C PHE A 244 -37.18 -31.43 -9.45
N LEU A 245 -36.53 -30.45 -8.83
CA LEU A 245 -35.22 -30.60 -8.20
C LEU A 245 -35.28 -31.55 -7.00
N GLU A 246 -36.27 -31.40 -6.12
CA GLU A 246 -36.46 -32.32 -4.98
C GLU A 246 -36.76 -33.76 -5.44
N LEU A 247 -37.54 -33.93 -6.52
CA LEU A 247 -37.79 -35.24 -7.11
C LEU A 247 -36.52 -35.86 -7.67
N SER A 248 -35.68 -35.05 -8.32
CA SER A 248 -34.44 -35.49 -8.94
C SER A 248 -33.37 -35.81 -7.89
N GLU A 249 -33.21 -34.99 -6.83
CA GLU A 249 -32.29 -35.28 -5.72
C GLU A 249 -32.65 -36.55 -4.94
N LYS A 250 -33.94 -36.93 -4.96
CA LYS A 250 -34.43 -38.13 -4.27
C LYS A 250 -34.21 -39.41 -5.07
N ASP A 251 -33.94 -39.29 -6.37
CA ASP A 251 -33.61 -40.43 -7.21
C ASP A 251 -32.12 -40.80 -7.03
N PRO A 252 -31.80 -42.01 -6.51
CA PRO A 252 -30.41 -42.41 -6.27
C PRO A 252 -29.56 -42.54 -7.54
N ASP A 253 -30.19 -42.53 -8.72
CA ASP A 253 -29.52 -42.58 -10.03
C ASP A 253 -29.43 -41.19 -10.70
N SER A 254 -29.77 -40.10 -10.00
CA SER A 254 -29.69 -38.74 -10.54
C SER A 254 -28.27 -38.16 -10.42
N ASP A 255 -27.63 -37.94 -11.58
CA ASP A 255 -26.31 -37.30 -11.71
C ASP A 255 -26.43 -35.76 -11.72
N LEU A 256 -27.27 -35.18 -10.87
CA LEU A 256 -27.35 -33.72 -10.75
C LEU A 256 -26.10 -33.18 -10.05
N PRO A 257 -25.42 -32.16 -10.61
CA PRO A 257 -24.28 -31.53 -9.97
C PRO A 257 -24.67 -30.93 -8.62
N LYS A 258 -23.78 -31.09 -7.62
CA LYS A 258 -23.92 -30.44 -6.31
C LYS A 258 -23.93 -28.93 -6.54
N GLY A 259 -24.90 -28.21 -5.96
CA GLY A 259 -25.06 -26.77 -6.20
C GLY A 259 -26.07 -26.42 -7.30
N THR A 260 -26.83 -27.39 -7.80
CA THR A 260 -28.02 -27.09 -8.60
C THR A 260 -29.08 -26.43 -7.72
N SER A 261 -29.66 -25.34 -8.22
CA SER A 261 -30.66 -24.50 -7.56
C SER A 261 -31.70 -24.04 -8.57
N CYS A 262 -32.83 -23.54 -8.08
CA CYS A 262 -33.92 -23.03 -8.89
C CYS A 262 -34.16 -21.54 -8.62
N ASP A 263 -34.28 -20.75 -9.69
CA ASP A 263 -34.79 -19.37 -9.63
C ASP A 263 -35.97 -19.24 -10.60
N GLY A 264 -37.19 -19.37 -10.05
CA GLY A 264 -38.41 -19.38 -10.84
C GLY A 264 -38.48 -20.59 -11.79
N ASN A 265 -38.40 -20.32 -13.09
CA ASN A 265 -38.40 -21.33 -14.16
C ASN A 265 -37.00 -21.71 -14.62
N ASN A 266 -35.97 -21.06 -14.08
CA ASN A 266 -34.59 -21.30 -14.47
C ASN A 266 -33.94 -22.28 -13.51
N MET A 267 -33.35 -23.34 -14.08
CA MET A 267 -32.44 -24.21 -13.37
C MET A 267 -31.04 -23.60 -13.43
N ILE A 268 -30.46 -23.38 -12.26
CA ILE A 268 -29.13 -22.81 -12.08
C ILE A 268 -28.22 -23.94 -11.62
N VAL A 269 -27.12 -24.14 -12.32
CA VAL A 269 -26.06 -25.07 -11.94
C VAL A 269 -24.81 -24.25 -11.61
N GLU A 270 -24.43 -24.26 -10.34
CA GLU A 270 -23.17 -23.67 -9.88
C GLU A 270 -22.13 -24.79 -9.71
N MET A 271 -21.10 -24.77 -10.55
CA MET A 271 -19.97 -25.69 -10.44
C MET A 271 -18.79 -24.97 -9.81
N ASN A 272 -18.22 -25.53 -8.74
CA ASN A 272 -17.00 -25.02 -8.13
C ASN A 272 -15.82 -25.86 -8.59
N PHE A 273 -14.85 -25.24 -9.25
CA PHE A 273 -13.75 -25.97 -9.87
C PHE A 273 -12.90 -26.75 -8.87
N SER A 274 -12.81 -26.31 -7.60
CA SER A 274 -12.04 -27.04 -6.59
C SER A 274 -12.72 -28.33 -6.13
N GLU A 275 -14.06 -28.34 -6.09
CA GLU A 275 -14.81 -29.52 -5.63
C GLU A 275 -14.98 -30.52 -6.78
N ASP A 276 -15.29 -30.04 -7.98
CA ASP A 276 -15.44 -30.91 -9.15
C ASP A 276 -14.12 -31.57 -9.56
N CYS A 277 -12.99 -30.87 -9.48
CA CYS A 277 -11.68 -31.47 -9.77
C CYS A 277 -11.28 -32.60 -8.80
N GLU A 278 -11.81 -32.64 -7.58
CA GLU A 278 -11.59 -33.77 -6.66
C GLU A 278 -12.42 -35.00 -7.04
N ASP A 279 -13.56 -34.79 -7.71
CA ASP A 279 -14.54 -35.82 -8.05
C ASP A 279 -14.46 -36.27 -9.54
N SER A 280 -13.81 -35.49 -10.43
CA SER A 280 -13.75 -35.74 -11.89
C SER A 280 -12.37 -36.20 -12.38
N ASP A 281 -12.31 -37.16 -13.31
CA ASP A 281 -11.08 -37.57 -14.03
C ASP A 281 -10.74 -36.65 -15.24
N ASP A 282 -11.46 -35.53 -15.42
CA ASP A 282 -11.30 -34.63 -16.57
C ASP A 282 -10.23 -33.55 -16.32
N ASP A 283 -9.07 -33.73 -16.96
CA ASP A 283 -7.89 -32.86 -16.82
C ASP A 283 -8.18 -31.38 -17.16
N ASP A 284 -9.05 -31.11 -18.14
CA ASP A 284 -9.36 -29.74 -18.60
C ASP A 284 -10.05 -28.89 -17.50
N MET A 285 -10.90 -29.51 -16.69
CA MET A 285 -11.61 -28.82 -15.60
C MET A 285 -10.66 -28.52 -14.44
N CYS A 286 -9.72 -29.43 -14.15
CA CYS A 286 -8.65 -29.22 -13.19
C CYS A 286 -7.64 -28.15 -13.63
N ASP A 287 -7.30 -28.09 -14.92
CA ASP A 287 -6.44 -27.03 -15.47
C ASP A 287 -7.13 -25.66 -15.41
N LEU A 288 -8.43 -25.59 -15.69
CA LEU A 288 -9.24 -24.38 -15.52
C LEU A 288 -9.31 -23.95 -14.03
N ALA A 289 -9.46 -24.90 -13.12
CA ALA A 289 -9.39 -24.69 -11.67
C ALA A 289 -8.04 -24.07 -11.27
N GLY A 290 -6.95 -24.66 -11.78
CA GLY A 290 -5.59 -24.19 -11.56
C GLY A 290 -5.40 -22.77 -12.06
N ALA A 291 -5.79 -22.47 -13.32
CA ALA A 291 -5.73 -21.14 -13.89
C ALA A 291 -6.49 -20.10 -13.05
N GLY A 292 -7.71 -20.46 -12.61
CA GLY A 292 -8.54 -19.65 -11.72
C GLY A 292 -7.89 -19.38 -10.36
N LEU A 293 -7.28 -20.41 -9.75
CA LEU A 293 -6.55 -20.29 -8.49
C LEU A 293 -5.33 -19.37 -8.61
N TYR A 294 -4.47 -19.59 -9.60
CA TYR A 294 -3.29 -18.75 -9.81
C TYR A 294 -3.67 -17.30 -10.13
N GLY A 295 -4.71 -17.10 -10.95
CA GLY A 295 -5.28 -15.78 -11.23
C GLY A 295 -5.78 -15.09 -9.96
N SER A 296 -6.54 -15.79 -9.12
CA SER A 296 -7.09 -15.22 -7.88
C SER A 296 -6.03 -14.90 -6.83
N ILE A 297 -4.99 -15.73 -6.67
CA ILE A 297 -3.88 -15.48 -5.73
C ILE A 297 -3.09 -14.25 -6.15
N THR A 298 -2.69 -14.18 -7.43
CA THR A 298 -1.91 -13.06 -7.96
C THR A 298 -2.70 -11.75 -7.93
N LEU A 299 -4.00 -11.80 -8.22
CA LEU A 299 -4.90 -10.66 -8.11
C LEU A 299 -5.11 -10.24 -6.63
N GLY A 300 -5.19 -11.19 -5.71
CA GLY A 300 -5.22 -10.92 -4.26
C GLY A 300 -3.98 -10.18 -3.76
N LEU A 301 -2.79 -10.56 -4.22
CA LEU A 301 -1.55 -9.84 -3.95
C LEU A 301 -1.57 -8.42 -4.53
N ALA A 302 -2.16 -8.24 -5.73
CA ALA A 302 -2.34 -6.92 -6.32
C ALA A 302 -3.26 -6.03 -5.46
N VAL A 303 -4.33 -6.58 -4.90
CA VAL A 303 -5.23 -5.87 -3.96
C VAL A 303 -4.48 -5.48 -2.69
N ALA A 304 -3.72 -6.39 -2.08
CA ALA A 304 -2.93 -6.09 -0.87
C ALA A 304 -1.90 -4.97 -1.13
N ALA A 305 -1.17 -5.04 -2.25
CA ALA A 305 -0.25 -4.00 -2.67
C ALA A 305 -0.96 -2.66 -2.93
N GLY A 306 -2.14 -2.70 -3.56
CA GLY A 306 -2.98 -1.53 -3.82
C GLY A 306 -3.48 -0.86 -2.53
N LEU A 307 -3.84 -1.65 -1.51
CA LEU A 307 -4.26 -1.14 -0.21
C LEU A 307 -3.09 -0.44 0.49
N GLY A 308 -1.91 -1.06 0.48
CA GLY A 308 -0.68 -0.42 0.97
C GLY A 308 -0.38 0.89 0.24
N ALA A 309 -0.49 0.90 -1.09
CA ALA A 309 -0.30 2.11 -1.89
C ALA A 309 -1.32 3.20 -1.54
N ALA A 310 -2.60 2.86 -1.40
CA ALA A 310 -3.66 3.80 -1.06
C ALA A 310 -3.40 4.45 0.31
N VAL A 311 -3.05 3.65 1.34
CA VAL A 311 -2.71 4.16 2.67
C VAL A 311 -1.54 5.16 2.62
N LEU A 312 -0.47 4.81 1.89
CA LEU A 312 0.70 5.68 1.75
C LEU A 312 0.38 7.00 1.03
N ILE A 313 -0.44 6.95 -0.03
CA ILE A 313 -0.88 8.16 -0.75
C ILE A 313 -1.75 9.03 0.15
N ILE A 314 -2.64 8.42 0.95
CA ILE A 314 -3.50 9.12 1.92
C ILE A 314 -2.66 9.84 2.99
N PHE A 315 -1.69 9.16 3.61
CA PHE A 315 -0.80 9.78 4.60
C PHE A 315 -0.01 10.95 4.03
N ASN A 316 0.42 10.85 2.77
CA ASN A 316 1.09 11.95 2.07
C ASN A 316 0.16 13.15 1.84
N ILE A 317 -1.13 12.94 1.56
CA ILE A 317 -2.11 14.03 1.39
C ILE A 317 -2.40 14.74 2.70
N PHE A 318 -2.54 14.00 3.81
CA PHE A 318 -2.85 14.57 5.12
C PHE A 318 -1.65 15.11 5.89
N GLY A 319 -0.43 14.99 5.35
CA GLY A 319 0.79 15.51 5.99
C GLY A 319 1.09 14.84 7.34
N ILE A 320 0.58 13.62 7.56
CA ILE A 320 0.81 12.86 8.78
C ILE A 320 2.22 12.29 8.68
N GLY A 321 3.20 12.99 9.27
CA GLY A 321 4.60 12.57 9.35
C GLY A 321 4.85 11.41 10.32
N ALA A 322 3.96 10.42 10.37
CA ALA A 322 4.08 9.27 11.27
C ALA A 322 5.11 8.22 10.81
N LEU A 323 5.63 8.32 9.58
CA LEU A 323 6.58 7.36 9.01
C LEU A 323 7.85 8.10 8.50
N PRO A 324 9.05 7.76 9.00
CA PRO A 324 10.34 8.37 8.60
C PRO A 324 10.84 7.84 7.26
N VAL A 325 9.95 7.65 6.30
CA VAL A 325 10.25 7.03 5.00
C VAL A 325 9.83 8.00 3.90
N ASP A 326 10.57 8.03 2.79
CA ASP A 326 10.26 8.82 1.59
C ASP A 326 8.90 8.36 0.98
N THR A 327 7.77 8.74 1.58
CA THR A 327 6.40 8.34 1.20
C THR A 327 6.11 8.55 -0.28
N GLN A 328 6.80 9.51 -0.91
CA GLN A 328 6.77 9.76 -2.35
C GLN A 328 7.38 8.62 -3.19
N LYS A 329 8.55 8.10 -2.83
CA LYS A 329 9.21 7.00 -3.56
C LYS A 329 8.44 5.70 -3.35
N PHE A 330 7.97 5.47 -2.14
CA PHE A 330 7.18 4.29 -1.81
C PHE A 330 5.79 4.33 -2.45
N GLY A 331 5.13 5.48 -2.54
CA GLY A 331 3.86 5.63 -3.26
C GLY A 331 3.96 5.36 -4.76
N PHE A 332 5.04 5.80 -5.41
CA PHE A 332 5.32 5.45 -6.81
C PHE A 332 5.50 3.93 -6.99
N ILE A 333 6.39 3.34 -6.19
CA ILE A 333 6.71 1.90 -6.29
C ILE A 333 5.46 1.07 -6.01
N ALA A 334 4.72 1.39 -4.94
CA ALA A 334 3.54 0.63 -4.54
C ALA A 334 2.39 0.74 -5.56
N GLY A 335 2.13 1.94 -6.12
CA GLY A 335 1.11 2.12 -7.15
C GLY A 335 1.44 1.38 -8.45
N VAL A 336 2.69 1.49 -8.92
CA VAL A 336 3.13 0.74 -10.11
C VAL A 336 3.11 -0.76 -9.86
N ALA A 337 3.59 -1.21 -8.70
CA ALA A 337 3.57 -2.63 -8.34
C ALA A 337 2.15 -3.19 -8.32
N ALA A 338 1.19 -2.48 -7.72
CA ALA A 338 -0.21 -2.90 -7.70
C ALA A 338 -0.79 -3.05 -9.12
N GLY A 339 -0.55 -2.06 -10.00
CA GLY A 339 -1.00 -2.12 -11.38
C GLY A 339 -0.33 -3.23 -12.21
N VAL A 340 0.99 -3.42 -12.05
CA VAL A 340 1.74 -4.48 -12.73
C VAL A 340 1.28 -5.85 -12.25
N LEU A 341 1.08 -6.06 -10.95
CA LEU A 341 0.57 -7.33 -10.41
C LEU A 341 -0.84 -7.63 -10.91
N ALA A 342 -1.72 -6.64 -11.01
CA ALA A 342 -3.04 -6.81 -11.61
C ALA A 342 -2.93 -7.24 -13.09
N GLY A 343 -2.03 -6.63 -13.87
CA GLY A 343 -1.79 -7.05 -15.26
C GLY A 343 -1.20 -8.46 -15.38
N ILE A 344 -0.24 -8.80 -14.51
CA ILE A 344 0.36 -10.15 -14.46
C ILE A 344 -0.69 -11.19 -14.09
N SER A 345 -1.66 -10.88 -13.23
CA SER A 345 -2.71 -11.83 -12.86
C SER A 345 -3.52 -12.30 -14.07
N VAL A 346 -3.92 -11.37 -14.95
CA VAL A 346 -4.62 -11.69 -16.20
C VAL A 346 -3.74 -12.49 -17.13
N LEU A 347 -2.45 -12.15 -17.24
CA LEU A 347 -1.50 -12.87 -18.09
C LEU A 347 -1.27 -14.30 -17.61
N VAL A 348 -1.05 -14.49 -16.31
CA VAL A 348 -0.83 -15.82 -15.71
C VAL A 348 -2.08 -16.68 -15.85
N TRP A 349 -3.26 -16.11 -15.57
CA TRP A 349 -4.54 -16.78 -15.81
C TRP A 349 -4.67 -17.19 -17.27
N TYR A 350 -4.47 -16.27 -18.22
CA TYR A 350 -4.61 -16.54 -19.65
C TYR A 350 -3.64 -17.60 -20.17
N LEU A 351 -2.40 -17.63 -19.68
CA LEU A 351 -1.40 -18.62 -20.08
C LEU A 351 -1.66 -20.02 -19.51
N MET A 352 -2.44 -20.12 -18.44
CA MET A 352 -2.82 -21.39 -17.81
C MET A 352 -4.17 -21.90 -18.28
N LEU A 353 -4.91 -21.11 -19.07
CA LEU A 353 -6.15 -21.60 -19.65
C LEU A 353 -5.84 -22.80 -20.57
N PRO A 354 -6.58 -23.90 -20.44
CA PRO A 354 -6.52 -24.98 -21.42
C PRO A 354 -6.97 -24.44 -22.79
N ASP A 355 -6.62 -25.14 -23.88
CA ASP A 355 -7.08 -24.84 -25.25
C ASP A 355 -8.59 -25.16 -25.38
N GLY A 356 -9.42 -24.46 -24.60
CA GLY A 356 -10.84 -24.73 -24.44
C GLY A 356 -11.69 -23.83 -25.35
N GLY A 357 -11.96 -24.30 -26.56
CA GLY A 357 -13.10 -23.85 -27.39
C GLY A 357 -13.28 -22.34 -27.66
N GLU A 358 -14.38 -22.00 -28.33
CA GLU A 358 -14.74 -20.64 -28.76
C GLU A 358 -15.27 -19.79 -27.58
N MET A 359 -14.43 -19.58 -26.54
CA MET A 359 -14.76 -18.73 -25.40
C MET A 359 -14.13 -17.34 -25.56
N ASN A 360 -14.92 -16.29 -25.36
CA ASN A 360 -14.49 -14.91 -25.39
C ASN A 360 -14.15 -14.39 -23.97
N SER A 361 -13.30 -13.36 -23.91
CA SER A 361 -12.94 -12.69 -22.65
C SER A 361 -14.15 -11.96 -22.05
N GLY A 362 -14.51 -12.35 -20.83
CA GLY A 362 -15.57 -11.72 -20.04
C GLY A 362 -15.21 -10.34 -19.52
N LEU A 363 -16.20 -9.67 -18.92
CA LEU A 363 -16.09 -8.28 -18.47
C LEU A 363 -14.94 -8.08 -17.47
N ASN A 364 -14.72 -9.03 -16.56
CA ASN A 364 -13.73 -8.90 -15.51
C ASN A 364 -12.29 -8.88 -16.04
N VAL A 365 -12.01 -9.53 -17.17
CA VAL A 365 -10.71 -9.45 -17.85
C VAL A 365 -10.43 -7.98 -18.22
N TRP A 366 -11.40 -7.33 -18.86
CA TRP A 366 -11.28 -5.93 -19.28
C TRP A 366 -11.23 -4.95 -18.10
N LEU A 367 -12.02 -5.19 -17.05
CA LEU A 367 -11.99 -4.38 -15.84
C LEU A 367 -10.63 -4.51 -15.13
N THR A 368 -10.08 -5.71 -15.04
CA THR A 368 -8.78 -5.95 -14.41
C THR A 368 -7.64 -5.31 -15.20
N ILE A 369 -7.66 -5.40 -16.54
CA ILE A 369 -6.71 -4.69 -17.40
C ILE A 369 -6.83 -3.17 -17.21
N THR A 370 -8.06 -2.66 -17.15
CA THR A 370 -8.30 -1.24 -16.87
C THR A 370 -7.74 -0.84 -15.51
N GLY A 371 -7.98 -1.66 -14.48
CA GLY A 371 -7.41 -1.49 -13.14
C GLY A 371 -5.89 -1.51 -13.12
N ALA A 372 -5.26 -2.38 -13.92
CA ALA A 372 -3.81 -2.43 -14.08
C ALA A 372 -3.26 -1.12 -14.66
N VAL A 373 -3.87 -0.62 -15.73
CA VAL A 373 -3.48 0.64 -16.38
C VAL A 373 -3.69 1.83 -15.44
N THR A 374 -4.82 1.92 -14.74
CA THR A 374 -5.07 3.00 -13.78
C THR A 374 -4.11 2.92 -12.59
N GLY A 375 -3.68 1.73 -12.16
CA GLY A 375 -2.75 1.56 -11.05
C GLY A 375 -1.35 2.06 -11.40
N ILE A 376 -0.88 1.69 -12.60
CA ILE A 376 0.38 2.22 -13.16
C ILE A 376 0.31 3.75 -13.28
N ALA A 377 -0.80 4.27 -13.80
CA ALA A 377 -1.01 5.72 -13.91
C ALA A 377 -0.98 6.41 -12.53
N ALA A 378 -1.62 5.84 -11.51
CA ALA A 378 -1.60 6.37 -10.13
C ALA A 378 -0.17 6.48 -9.59
N GLY A 379 0.64 5.44 -9.79
CA GLY A 379 2.06 5.46 -9.40
C GLY A 379 2.84 6.58 -10.10
N ILE A 380 2.70 6.69 -11.43
CA ILE A 380 3.37 7.73 -12.23
C ILE A 380 2.94 9.14 -11.80
N LEU A 381 1.65 9.38 -11.60
CA LEU A 381 1.13 10.68 -11.15
C LEU A 381 1.65 11.06 -9.76
N THR A 382 1.78 10.08 -8.86
CA THR A 382 2.36 10.28 -7.53
C THR A 382 3.84 10.73 -7.62
N LYS A 383 4.59 10.19 -8.58
CA LYS A 383 5.97 10.62 -8.86
C LYS A 383 6.03 12.05 -9.42
N LEU A 384 5.14 12.39 -10.34
CA LEU A 384 5.10 13.71 -11.01
C LEU A 384 4.73 14.84 -10.04
N LYS A 385 3.86 14.59 -9.05
CA LYS A 385 3.49 15.58 -8.02
C LYS A 385 4.70 16.10 -7.23
N GLY A 386 5.70 15.27 -6.99
CA GLY A 386 6.83 15.63 -6.13
C GLY A 386 8.07 16.13 -6.87
N ASN A 387 7.95 16.68 -8.09
CA ASN A 387 9.03 17.41 -8.73
C ASN A 387 8.76 18.93 -8.75
N PRO A 388 9.05 19.67 -7.65
CA PRO A 388 8.97 21.13 -7.63
C PRO A 388 10.13 21.83 -8.39
N SER A 389 11.00 21.07 -9.07
CA SER A 389 12.15 21.59 -9.81
C SER A 389 12.29 20.88 -11.17
N ALA A 390 11.61 21.40 -12.18
CA ALA A 390 12.11 21.46 -13.54
C ALA A 390 12.23 22.95 -13.92
#